data_AF-A0A858R8E5-F1
#
_entry.id   AF-A0A858R8E5-F1
#
_cell.length_a   1.000
_cell.length_b   1.000
_cell.length_c   1.000
_cell.angle_alpha   90.00
_cell.angle_beta   90.00
_cell.angle_gamma   90.00
#
_symmetry.space_group_name_H-M   'P 1'
#
loop_
_entity.id
_entity.type
_entity.pdbx_description
1 polymer ?
#
loop_
_entity_poly.entity_id
_entity_poly.type
_entity_poly.pdbx_seq_one_letter_code
_entity_poly.pdbx_strand_id
1 'polypeptide(L)'
;MKKLTALAVLALGLGYSGSALAECTLKDPPAVPDGKSAAEADMVAAQQAIKAYVTETQEFLACLEGESRGRMSGETTKRYNEASERMEKLASDFNKQLKAFKTK
;
A
#
# COMPACT_ATOMS: atom_id res chain seq x y z
N MET A 1 -21.07 -31.52 55.68
CA MET A 1 -20.45 -32.76 55.20
C MET A 1 -19.81 -32.50 53.85
N LYS A 2 -18.51 -32.78 53.73
CA LYS A 2 -17.66 -32.57 52.56
C LYS A 2 -18.14 -33.40 51.37
N LYS A 3 -18.29 -32.78 50.20
CA LYS A 3 -18.08 -33.44 48.91
C LYS A 3 -17.33 -32.49 47.98
N LEU A 4 -16.01 -32.64 48.01
CA LEU A 4 -15.09 -32.22 46.96
C LEU A 4 -15.52 -32.93 45.68
N THR A 5 -15.86 -32.19 44.63
CA THR A 5 -15.97 -32.75 43.29
C THR A 5 -15.12 -31.89 42.37
N ALA A 6 -14.12 -32.55 41.79
CA ALA A 6 -13.04 -31.99 41.02
C ALA A 6 -13.45 -31.74 39.56
N LEU A 7 -12.79 -30.73 38.96
CA LEU A 7 -12.30 -30.67 37.57
C LEU A 7 -13.27 -31.04 36.42
N ALA A 8 -13.65 -30.02 35.65
CA ALA A 8 -13.61 -30.06 34.18
C ALA A 8 -13.44 -28.64 33.62
N VAL A 9 -12.20 -28.31 33.24
CA VAL A 9 -11.87 -27.19 32.36
C VAL A 9 -12.34 -27.56 30.96
N LEU A 10 -13.21 -26.76 30.36
CA LEU A 10 -13.38 -26.75 28.90
C LEU A 10 -13.36 -25.29 28.42
N ALA A 11 -12.15 -24.75 28.37
CA ALA A 11 -11.86 -23.57 27.56
C ALA A 11 -11.96 -23.99 26.09
N LEU A 12 -13.14 -23.79 25.49
CA LEU A 12 -13.30 -23.83 24.04
C LEU A 12 -12.65 -22.56 23.46
N GLY A 13 -11.33 -22.64 23.32
CA GLY A 13 -10.61 -21.82 22.38
C GLY A 13 -11.01 -22.24 20.97
N LEU A 14 -11.68 -21.34 20.26
CA LEU A 14 -11.48 -21.18 18.83
C LEU A 14 -11.30 -19.68 18.61
N GLY A 15 -10.06 -19.24 18.82
CA GLY A 15 -9.55 -18.05 18.19
C GLY A 15 -9.65 -18.24 16.68
N TYR A 16 -10.75 -17.77 16.11
CA TYR A 16 -10.76 -17.36 14.71
C TYR A 16 -10.56 -15.85 14.71
N SER A 17 -9.34 -15.42 15.02
CA SER A 17 -8.79 -14.23 14.36
C SER A 17 -8.59 -14.61 12.90
N GLY A 18 -9.71 -14.75 12.18
CA GLY A 18 -9.71 -14.58 10.74
C GLY A 18 -9.23 -13.15 10.56
N SER A 19 -7.95 -13.00 10.24
CA SER A 19 -7.45 -11.78 9.62
C SER A 19 -8.44 -11.51 8.50
N ALA A 20 -9.25 -10.47 8.65
CA ALA A 20 -9.92 -9.90 7.50
C ALA A 20 -8.76 -9.57 6.55
N LEU A 21 -8.51 -10.42 5.55
CA LEU A 21 -7.63 -10.09 4.47
C LEU A 21 -8.35 -8.93 3.80
N ALA A 22 -7.98 -7.71 4.19
CA ALA A 22 -8.28 -6.55 3.39
C ALA A 22 -7.75 -6.89 2.00
N GLU A 23 -8.66 -6.96 1.04
CA GLU A 23 -8.31 -7.17 -0.37
C GLU A 23 -7.16 -6.23 -0.70
N CYS A 24 -6.06 -6.74 -1.28
CA CYS A 24 -4.96 -5.85 -1.64
C CYS A 24 -5.50 -4.80 -2.63
N THR A 25 -5.60 -3.55 -2.21
CA THR A 25 -6.07 -2.43 -3.04
C THR A 25 -5.05 -1.31 -3.04
N LEU A 26 -4.79 -0.75 -4.21
CA LEU A 26 -3.95 0.43 -4.38
C LEU A 26 -4.80 1.57 -4.93
N LYS A 27 -4.67 2.76 -4.35
CA LYS A 27 -5.36 3.97 -4.82
C LYS A 27 -4.80 4.44 -6.16
N ASP A 28 -5.43 5.44 -6.75
CA ASP A 28 -4.88 6.09 -7.93
C ASP A 28 -3.70 7.01 -7.60
N PRO A 29 -2.70 7.12 -8.51
CA PRO A 29 -1.58 8.01 -8.30
C PRO A 29 -2.07 9.46 -8.15
N PRO A 30 -1.44 10.26 -7.28
CA PRO A 30 -1.77 11.67 -7.14
C PRO A 30 -1.46 12.44 -8.43
N ALA A 31 -2.11 13.59 -8.59
CA ALA A 31 -1.83 14.50 -9.67
C ALA A 31 -0.42 15.13 -9.53
N VAL A 32 0.24 15.33 -10.67
CA VAL A 32 1.51 16.05 -10.74
C VAL A 32 1.24 17.45 -11.30
N PRO A 33 1.46 18.53 -10.53
CA PRO A 33 1.27 19.89 -11.02
C PRO A 33 2.32 20.27 -12.08
N ASP A 34 1.97 21.19 -12.98
CA ASP A 34 2.90 21.71 -13.99
C ASP A 34 3.94 22.63 -13.35
N GLY A 35 5.21 22.24 -13.37
CA GLY A 35 6.29 22.98 -12.73
C GLY A 35 6.51 24.38 -13.28
N LYS A 36 6.09 24.67 -14.52
CA LYS A 36 6.23 26.02 -15.10
C LYS A 36 5.27 27.03 -14.48
N SER A 37 4.11 26.57 -13.99
CA SER A 37 3.01 27.42 -13.54
C SER A 37 2.66 27.25 -12.06
N ALA A 38 2.96 26.10 -11.47
CA ALA A 38 2.65 25.76 -10.08
C ALA A 38 3.25 26.74 -9.06
N ALA A 39 2.55 26.88 -7.92
CA ALA A 39 3.11 27.50 -6.73
C ALA A 39 4.03 26.52 -5.98
N GLU A 40 4.94 27.05 -5.17
CA GLU A 40 5.85 26.21 -4.36
C GLU A 40 5.06 25.29 -3.42
N ALA A 41 4.00 25.81 -2.78
CA ALA A 41 3.13 25.04 -1.91
C ALA A 41 2.51 23.83 -2.61
N ASP A 42 2.11 23.98 -3.88
CA ASP A 42 1.53 22.87 -4.67
C ASP A 42 2.58 21.81 -4.99
N MET A 43 3.80 22.22 -5.32
CA MET A 43 4.93 21.30 -5.57
C MET A 43 5.30 20.51 -4.30
N VAL A 44 5.29 21.16 -3.14
CA VAL A 44 5.53 20.50 -1.84
C VAL A 44 4.41 19.53 -1.50
N ALA A 45 3.14 19.94 -1.68
CA ALA A 45 1.98 19.07 -1.46
C ALA A 45 2.02 17.84 -2.38
N ALA A 46 2.36 18.03 -3.66
CA ALA A 46 2.54 16.93 -4.61
C ALA A 46 3.67 15.98 -4.17
N GLN A 47 4.80 16.50 -3.69
CA GLN A 47 5.88 15.66 -3.18
C GLN A 47 5.43 14.78 -1.99
N GLN A 48 4.65 15.35 -1.07
CA GLN A 48 4.12 14.62 0.09
C GLN A 48 3.13 13.54 -0.35
N ALA A 49 2.21 13.86 -1.27
CA ALA A 49 1.26 12.90 -1.82
C ALA A 49 1.95 11.75 -2.55
N ILE A 50 3.01 12.04 -3.32
CA ILE A 50 3.80 11.01 -4.02
C ILE A 50 4.51 10.11 -3.02
N LYS A 51 5.10 10.64 -1.94
CA LYS A 51 5.72 9.82 -0.88
C LYS A 51 4.70 8.89 -0.21
N ALA A 52 3.50 9.39 0.06
CA ALA A 52 2.41 8.57 0.59
C ALA A 52 2.04 7.46 -0.39
N TYR A 53 1.85 7.79 -1.67
CA TYR A 53 1.55 6.80 -2.71
C TYR A 53 2.64 5.75 -2.89
N VAL A 54 3.93 6.10 -2.79
CA VAL A 54 5.03 5.13 -2.80
C VAL A 54 4.93 4.15 -1.64
N THR A 55 4.60 4.65 -0.45
CA THR A 55 4.40 3.81 0.74
C THR A 55 3.22 2.86 0.55
N GLU A 56 2.07 3.39 0.12
CA GLU A 56 0.87 2.59 -0.18
C GLU A 56 1.15 1.54 -1.28
N THR A 57 1.96 1.89 -2.29
CA THR A 57 2.36 0.96 -3.35
C THR A 57 3.22 -0.17 -2.77
N GLN A 58 4.20 0.13 -1.92
CA GLN A 58 5.03 -0.90 -1.27
C GLN A 58 4.20 -1.84 -0.39
N GLU A 59 3.26 -1.29 0.38
CA GLU A 59 2.32 -2.08 1.19
C GLU A 59 1.44 -2.98 0.30
N PHE A 60 0.97 -2.46 -0.83
CA PHE A 60 0.21 -3.23 -1.82
C PHE A 60 1.04 -4.39 -2.42
N LEU A 61 2.30 -4.13 -2.80
CA LEU A 61 3.19 -5.17 -3.34
C LEU A 61 3.44 -6.27 -2.30
N ALA A 62 3.74 -5.89 -1.06
CA ALA A 62 3.91 -6.85 0.04
C ALA A 62 2.62 -7.63 0.34
N CYS A 63 1.46 -6.99 0.21
CA CYS A 63 0.16 -7.65 0.35
C CYS A 63 -0.04 -8.72 -0.72
N LEU A 64 0.26 -8.43 -2.00
CA LEU A 64 0.16 -9.41 -3.09
C LEU A 64 1.09 -10.61 -2.89
N GLU A 65 2.32 -10.36 -2.42
CA GLU A 65 3.26 -11.42 -2.06
C GLU A 65 2.74 -12.29 -0.89
N GLY A 66 2.11 -11.65 0.10
CA GLY A 66 1.47 -12.33 1.23
C GLY A 66 0.29 -13.21 0.81
N GLU A 67 -0.66 -12.67 0.04
CA GLU A 67 -1.83 -13.40 -0.47
C GLU A 67 -1.42 -14.58 -1.35
N SER A 68 -0.38 -14.39 -2.17
CA SER A 68 0.16 -15.44 -3.02
C SER A 68 1.00 -16.48 -2.27
N ARG A 69 1.24 -16.30 -0.96
CA ARG A 69 2.16 -17.10 -0.14
C ARG A 69 3.54 -17.24 -0.79
N GLY A 70 4.01 -16.17 -1.43
CA GLY A 70 5.25 -16.13 -2.20
C GLY A 70 5.21 -16.86 -3.55
N ARG A 71 4.05 -17.37 -3.99
CA ARG A 71 3.86 -18.03 -5.28
C ARG A 71 2.94 -17.22 -6.16
N MET A 72 3.50 -16.19 -6.78
CA MET A 72 2.75 -15.28 -7.64
C MET A 72 2.10 -16.03 -8.81
N SER A 73 0.81 -15.79 -9.02
CA SER A 73 0.08 -16.22 -10.21
C SER A 73 0.33 -15.24 -11.37
N GLY A 74 -0.13 -15.58 -12.57
CA GLY A 74 -0.09 -14.63 -13.70
C GLY A 74 -0.83 -13.33 -13.39
N GLU A 75 -1.95 -13.42 -12.68
CA GLU A 75 -2.76 -12.25 -12.32
C GLU A 75 -2.09 -11.40 -11.23
N THR A 76 -1.57 -12.01 -10.16
CA THR A 76 -0.87 -11.23 -9.12
C THR A 76 0.43 -10.62 -9.66
N THR A 77 1.12 -11.32 -10.56
CA THR A 77 2.31 -10.78 -11.26
C THR A 77 1.95 -9.58 -12.13
N LYS A 78 0.84 -9.66 -12.88
CA LYS A 78 0.33 -8.54 -13.68
C LYS A 78 0.04 -7.32 -12.82
N ARG A 79 -0.70 -7.50 -11.72
CA ARG A 79 -1.03 -6.42 -10.77
C ARG A 79 0.22 -5.81 -10.12
N TYR A 80 1.19 -6.65 -9.75
CA TYR A 80 2.48 -6.22 -9.19
C TYR A 80 3.24 -5.32 -10.19
N ASN A 81 3.35 -5.77 -11.44
CA ASN A 81 4.04 -5.03 -12.50
C ASN A 81 3.31 -3.72 -12.82
N GLU A 82 1.99 -3.74 -12.97
CA GLU A 82 1.19 -2.54 -13.23
C GLU A 82 1.35 -1.48 -12.12
N ALA A 83 1.36 -1.89 -10.85
CA ALA A 83 1.59 -0.97 -9.73
C ALA A 83 3.01 -0.39 -9.75
N SER A 84 4.01 -1.22 -10.06
CA SER A 84 5.41 -0.79 -10.19
C SER A 84 5.58 0.21 -11.33
N GLU A 85 5.04 -0.07 -12.50
CA GLU A 85 5.07 0.81 -13.67
C GLU A 85 4.37 2.16 -13.41
N ARG A 86 3.21 2.13 -12.74
CA ARG A 86 2.50 3.36 -12.33
C ARG A 86 3.35 4.22 -11.40
N MET A 87 4.02 3.60 -10.43
CA MET A 87 4.89 4.30 -9.47
C MET A 87 6.11 4.91 -10.17
N GLU A 88 6.77 4.15 -11.05
CA GLU A 88 7.90 4.64 -11.84
C GLU A 88 7.51 5.80 -12.76
N LYS A 89 6.36 5.69 -13.45
CA LYS A 89 5.84 6.75 -14.30
C LYS A 89 5.55 8.01 -13.50
N LEU A 90 4.89 7.88 -12.36
CA LEU A 90 4.60 9.01 -11.47
C LEU A 90 5.89 9.71 -11.00
N ALA A 91 6.90 8.94 -10.60
CA ALA A 91 8.20 9.48 -10.19
C ALA A 91 8.90 10.21 -11.35
N SER A 92 8.89 9.63 -12.55
CA SER A 92 9.45 10.24 -13.76
C SER A 92 8.76 11.56 -14.09
N ASP A 93 7.43 11.60 -14.06
CA ASP A 93 6.67 12.80 -14.37
C ASP A 93 6.87 13.90 -13.32
N PHE A 94 6.87 13.55 -12.03
CA PHE A 94 7.18 14.51 -10.98
C PHE A 94 8.61 15.06 -11.11
N ASN A 95 9.61 14.23 -11.41
CA ASN A 95 10.98 14.70 -11.60
C ASN A 95 11.11 15.69 -12.78
N LYS A 96 10.39 15.44 -13.88
CA LYS A 96 10.33 16.38 -15.01
C LYS A 96 9.74 17.73 -14.58
N GLN A 97 8.61 17.70 -13.85
CA GLN A 97 7.96 18.93 -13.40
C GLN A 97 8.77 19.66 -12.32
N LEU A 98 9.40 18.92 -11.41
CA LEU A 98 10.29 19.50 -10.42
C LEU A 98 11.49 20.19 -11.07
N LYS A 99 12.06 19.61 -12.14
CA LYS A 99 13.11 20.27 -12.92
C LYS A 99 12.59 21.55 -13.57
N ALA A 100 11.41 21.50 -14.20
CA ALA A 100 10.80 22.69 -14.81
C ALA A 100 10.57 23.81 -13.80
N PHE A 101 10.08 23.47 -12.60
CA PHE A 101 9.88 24.40 -11.48
C PHE A 101 11.18 25.04 -11.02
N LYS A 102 12.26 24.27 -10.90
CA LYS A 102 13.58 24.79 -10.48
C LYS A 102 14.24 25.72 -11.51
N THR A 103 13.79 25.68 -12.76
CA THR A 103 14.33 26.49 -13.87
C THR A 103 13.41 27.64 -14.28
N LYS A 104 12.29 27.81 -13.60
CA LYS A 104 11.36 28.93 -13.74
C LYS A 104 11.95 30.18 -13.09
#